data_AF-A0A5P9CXN8-F1
#
_entry.id   AF-A0A5P9CXN8-F1
#
_cell.length_a   1.000
_cell.length_b   1.000
_cell.length_c   1.000
_cell.angle_alpha   90.00
_cell.angle_beta   90.00
_cell.angle_gamma   90.00
#
_symmetry.space_group_name_H-M   'P 1'
#
loop_
_entity.id
_entity.type
_entity.pdbx_description
1 polymer ?
#
loop_
_entity_poly.entity_id
_entity_poly.type
_entity_poly.pdbx_seq_one_letter_code
_entity_poly.pdbx_strand_id
1 'polypeptide(L)' 'MSAEIINLRMARKQKNRQDKDKVAEDNRRKFGRSKAERDAARQRRENLETKIEGHRLEGVKRSDEDHDV' A
#
# COMPACT_ATOMS: atom_id res chain seq x y z
N MET A 1 -30.89 -25.79 37.30
CA MET A 1 -30.14 -25.30 36.12
C MET A 1 -29.73 -23.86 36.40
N SER A 2 -28.44 -23.59 36.51
CA SER A 2 -27.88 -22.27 36.81
C SER A 2 -27.73 -21.46 35.52
N ALA A 3 -28.29 -20.25 35.47
CA ALA A 3 -28.04 -19.33 34.38
C ALA A 3 -26.63 -18.75 34.52
N GLU A 4 -25.81 -18.91 33.50
CA GLU A 4 -24.46 -18.35 33.46
C GLU A 4 -24.53 -16.85 33.17
N ILE A 5 -24.13 -16.03 34.13
CA ILE A 5 -24.15 -14.57 34.01
C ILE A 5 -22.97 -14.15 33.12
N ILE A 6 -23.25 -13.96 31.83
CA ILE A 6 -22.24 -13.49 30.87
C ILE A 6 -22.23 -11.96 30.76
N ASN A 7 -21.02 -11.40 30.66
CA ASN A 7 -20.86 -9.97 30.41
C ASN A 7 -21.05 -9.65 28.92
N LEU A 8 -22.22 -9.11 28.58
CA LEU A 8 -22.56 -8.76 27.20
C LEU A 8 -21.64 -7.70 26.58
N ARG A 9 -21.01 -6.82 27.36
CA ARG A 9 -20.03 -5.84 26.83
C ARG A 9 -18.77 -6.56 26.34
N MET A 10 -18.29 -7.53 27.10
CA MET A 10 -17.12 -8.33 26.70
C MET A 10 -17.45 -9.22 25.50
N ALA A 11 -18.63 -9.85 25.49
CA ALA A 11 -19.10 -10.64 24.35
C ALA A 11 -19.18 -9.80 23.06
N ARG A 12 -19.74 -8.60 23.11
CA ARG A 12 -19.78 -7.67 21.96
C ARG A 12 -18.37 -7.24 21.52
N LYS A 13 -17.48 -6.94 22.47
CA LYS A 13 -16.09 -6.58 22.16
C LYS A 13 -15.36 -7.74 21.45
N GLN A 14 -15.56 -8.97 21.93
CA GLN A 14 -15.00 -10.17 21.32
C GLN A 14 -15.50 -10.34 19.89
N LYS A 15 -16.82 -10.21 19.67
CA LYS A 15 -17.44 -10.28 18.34
C LYS A 15 -16.85 -9.22 17.39
N ASN A 16 -16.77 -7.97 17.83
CA ASN A 16 -16.21 -6.89 17.03
C ASN A 16 -14.74 -7.13 16.65
N ARG A 17 -13.96 -7.78 17.53
CA ARG A 17 -12.57 -8.16 17.23
C ARG A 17 -12.52 -9.27 16.17
N GLN A 18 -13.32 -10.31 16.34
CA GLN A 18 -13.42 -11.41 15.36
C GLN A 18 -13.87 -10.93 13.98
N ASP A 19 -14.83 -10.00 13.92
CA ASP A 19 -15.29 -9.44 12.64
C ASP A 19 -14.18 -8.65 11.94
N LYS A 20 -13.38 -7.89 12.69
CA LYS A 20 -12.18 -7.20 12.15
C LYS A 20 -11.12 -8.17 11.67
N ASP A 21 -10.90 -9.27 12.39
CA ASP A 21 -9.92 -10.29 12.01
C ASP A 21 -10.31 -10.99 10.71
N LYS A 22 -11.60 -11.33 10.53
CA LYS A 22 -12.13 -11.88 9.27
C LYS A 22 -11.94 -10.92 8.10
N VAL A 23 -12.28 -9.64 8.29
CA VAL A 23 -12.06 -8.61 7.27
C VAL A 23 -10.57 -8.46 6.95
N ALA A 24 -9.70 -8.56 7.94
CA ALA A 24 -8.26 -8.52 7.73
C ALA A 24 -7.77 -9.74 6.94
N GLU A 25 -8.27 -10.94 7.22
CA GLU A 25 -7.96 -12.16 6.47
C GLU A 25 -8.43 -12.07 5.01
N ASP A 26 -9.65 -11.61 4.77
CA ASP A 26 -10.17 -11.38 3.43
C ASP A 26 -9.34 -10.33 2.68
N ASN A 27 -8.89 -9.28 3.36
CA ASN A 27 -8.01 -8.29 2.76
C ASN A 27 -6.61 -8.85 2.46
N ARG A 28 -6.07 -9.73 3.31
CA ARG A 28 -4.80 -10.44 3.01
C ARG A 28 -4.96 -11.34 1.78
N ARG A 29 -6.08 -12.06 1.67
CA ARG A 29 -6.38 -12.95 0.54
C ARG A 29 -6.63 -12.17 -0.75
N LYS A 30 -7.43 -11.10 -0.70
CA LYS A 30 -7.82 -10.29 -1.86
C LYS A 30 -6.69 -9.40 -2.36
N PHE A 31 -5.91 -8.82 -1.44
CA PHE A 31 -4.94 -7.80 -1.81
C PHE A 31 -3.50 -8.26 -1.71
N GLY A 32 -3.21 -9.42 -1.10
CA GLY A 32 -1.89 -10.10 -1.06
C GLY A 32 -0.74 -9.32 -0.44
N ARG A 33 -0.92 -8.01 -0.27
CA ARG A 33 0.01 -7.01 0.23
C ARG A 33 -0.73 -6.22 1.30
N SER A 34 -0.13 -6.11 2.48
CA SER A 34 -0.67 -5.30 3.56
C SER A 34 -0.71 -3.83 3.16
N LYS A 35 -1.49 -3.02 3.89
CA LYS A 35 -1.53 -1.56 3.67
C LYS A 35 -0.13 -0.94 3.71
N ALA A 36 0.67 -1.32 4.71
CA ALA A 36 2.04 -0.85 4.86
C ALA A 36 2.94 -1.21 3.68
N GLU A 37 2.81 -2.42 3.13
CA GLU A 37 3.58 -2.85 1.95
C GLU A 37 3.19 -2.09 0.68
N ARG A 38 1.88 -1.82 0.49
CA ARG A 38 1.42 -0.98 -0.63
C ARG A 38 1.92 0.45 -0.52
N ASP A 39 1.91 1.01 0.68
CA ASP A 39 2.37 2.38 0.93
C ASP A 39 3.89 2.49 0.71
N ALA A 40 4.66 1.51 1.21
CA ALA A 40 6.10 1.43 0.96
C ALA A 40 6.45 1.21 -0.53
N ALA A 41 5.63 0.46 -1.27
CA ALA A 41 5.80 0.30 -2.71
C ALA A 41 5.47 1.58 -3.47
N ARG A 42 4.44 2.32 -3.05
CA ARG A 42 4.07 3.62 -3.62
C ARG A 42 5.20 4.64 -3.44
N GLN A 43 5.70 4.80 -2.22
CA GLN A 43 6.81 5.70 -1.93
C GLN A 43 8.07 5.35 -2.72
N ARG A 44 8.38 4.06 -2.86
CA ARG A 44 9.50 3.62 -3.71
C ARG A 44 9.31 4.03 -5.17
N ARG A 45 8.09 3.91 -5.70
CA ARG A 45 7.79 4.30 -7.08
C ARG A 45 7.89 5.81 -7.27
N GLU A 46 7.31 6.60 -6.37
CA GLU A 46 7.39 8.07 -6.40
C GLU A 46 8.86 8.53 -6.34
N ASN A 47 9.67 7.97 -5.43
CA ASN A 47 11.10 8.29 -5.36
C ASN A 47 11.87 7.91 -6.63
N LEU A 48 11.49 6.81 -7.30
CA LEU A 48 12.09 6.43 -8.58
C LEU A 48 11.67 7.37 -9.70
N GLU A 49 10.39 7.73 -9.77
CA GLU A 49 9.86 8.72 -10.73
C GLU A 49 10.56 10.06 -10.56
N THR A 50 10.66 10.60 -9.34
CA THR A 50 11.38 11.85 -9.06
C THR A 50 12.86 11.76 -9.43
N LYS A 51 13.52 10.62 -9.19
CA LYS A 51 14.92 10.42 -9.63
C LYS A 51 15.03 10.43 -11.15
N ILE A 52 14.18 9.70 -11.85
CA ILE A 52 14.17 9.65 -13.32
C ILE A 52 13.90 11.04 -13.89
N GLU A 53 12.95 11.79 -13.31
CA GLU A 53 12.63 13.15 -13.70
C GLU A 53 13.78 14.13 -13.42
N GLY A 54 14.44 14.05 -12.27
CA GLY A 54 15.62 14.85 -11.97
C GLY A 54 16.85 14.51 -12.84
N HIS A 55 16.91 13.28 -13.37
CA HIS A 55 17.92 12.86 -14.34
C HIS A 55 17.50 13.10 -15.80
N ARG A 56 16.28 13.60 -16.05
CA ARG A 56 15.82 13.96 -17.38
C ARG A 56 16.50 15.26 -17.80
N LEU A 57 17.52 15.15 -18.65
CA LEU A 57 18.07 16.28 -19.39
C LEU A 57 17.01 16.80 -20.36
N GLU A 58 16.18 17.74 -19.93
CA GLU A 58 15.47 18.65 -20.84
C GLU A 58 16.49 19.57 -21.51
N GLY A 59 17.31 19.03 -22.41
CA GLY A 59 18.46 19.79 -22.91
C GLY A 59 19.32 19.13 -23.97
N VAL A 60 19.19 17.82 -24.23
CA VAL A 60 19.79 17.27 -25.46
C VAL A 60 18.83 17.54 -26.61
N LYS A 61 18.72 18.83 -26.97
CA LYS A 61 18.69 19.19 -28.39
C LYS A 61 19.90 18.47 -28.97
N ARG A 62 19.67 17.34 -29.63
CA ARG A 62 20.60 16.90 -30.67
C ARG A 62 20.47 17.95 -31.77
N SER A 63 21.17 19.06 -31.59
CA SER A 63 21.66 19.86 -32.69
C SER A 63 22.67 18.97 -33.41
N ASP A 64 22.15 18.03 -34.20
CA ASP A 64 22.91 17.42 -35.27
C ASP A 64 22.94 18.49 -36.40
N GLU A 65 23.60 19.63 -36.14
CA GLU A 65 24.05 20.54 -37.18
C GLU A 65 25.44 20.07 -37.62
N ASP A 66 25.53 19.70 -38.90
CA ASP A 66 26.66 19.95 -39.80
C ASP A 66 28.08 19.56 -39.35
N HIS A 67 28.54 18.36 -39.74
CA HIS A 67 29.90 18.24 -40.30
C HIS A 67 30.07 17.04 -41.24
N ASP A 68 30.60 17.35 -42.43
CA ASP A 68 31.33 16.52 -43.41
C ASP A 68 30.56 15.50 -44.30
N VAL A 69 30.28 15.86 -45.56
CA VAL A 69 31.13 15.69 -46.79
C VAL A 69 30.43 16.34 -47.99
#